data_AF-A0A7R8VA30-F1
#
_entry.id   AF-A0A7R8VA30-F1
#
_cell.length_a   1.000
_cell.length_b   1.000
_cell.length_c   1.000
_cell.angle_alpha   90.00
_cell.angle_beta   90.00
_cell.angle_gamma   90.00
#
_symmetry.space_group_name_H-M   'P 1'
#
loop_
_entity.id
_entity.type
_entity.pdbx_description
1 polymer ?
#
loop_
_entity_poly.entity_id
_entity_poly.type
_entity_poly.pdbx_seq_one_letter_code
_entity_poly.pdbx_strand_id
1 'polypeptide(L)' 'MFPSCRLQFTAWVDAVIFVFSLENESSFKAIYNYYTQMAHFRNSAEIPLILVGTQGTASFGSDGQRKHTSRLEEQPTSW' A
#
# COMPACT_ATOMS: atom_id res chain seq x y z
N MET A 1 -5.84 -27.84 -23.93
CA MET A 1 -4.93 -26.70 -23.69
C MET A 1 -5.29 -26.13 -22.32
N PHE A 2 -4.44 -26.34 -21.31
CA PHE A 2 -4.71 -25.83 -19.97
C PHE A 2 -4.57 -24.29 -19.98
N PRO A 3 -5.53 -23.54 -19.40
CA PRO A 3 -5.44 -22.09 -19.38
C PRO A 3 -4.17 -21.66 -18.65
N SER A 4 -3.42 -20.76 -19.28
CA SER A 4 -2.19 -20.17 -18.73
C SER A 4 -2.49 -19.59 -17.35
N CYS A 5 -1.60 -19.77 -16.36
CA CYS A 5 -1.76 -19.34 -14.97
C CYS A 5 -2.34 -17.91 -14.78
N ARG A 6 -2.04 -16.99 -15.71
CA ARG A 6 -2.59 -15.62 -15.75
C ARG A 6 -4.13 -15.56 -15.91
N LEU A 7 -4.75 -16.46 -16.67
CA LEU A 7 -6.22 -16.55 -16.83
C LEU A 7 -6.90 -17.18 -15.61
N GLN A 8 -6.20 -18.08 -14.89
CA GLN A 8 -6.78 -18.70 -13.70
C GLN A 8 -6.82 -17.73 -12.51
N PHE A 9 -5.78 -16.90 -12.34
CA PHE A 9 -5.73 -15.92 -11.25
C PHE A 9 -6.87 -14.88 -11.34
N THR A 10 -7.22 -14.42 -12.54
CA THR A 10 -8.32 -13.44 -12.72
C THR A 10 -9.71 -14.05 -12.61
N ALA A 11 -9.84 -15.38 -12.68
CA ALA A 11 -11.10 -16.09 -12.49
C ALA A 11 -11.46 -16.34 -11.01
N TRP A 12 -10.49 -16.23 -10.08
CA TRP A 12 -10.69 -16.56 -8.66
C TRP A 12 -11.03 -15.38 -7.76
N VAL A 13 -11.07 -14.17 -8.30
CA VAL A 13 -11.31 -12.96 -7.49
C VAL A 13 -12.83 -12.71 -7.38
N ASP A 14 -13.39 -12.69 -6.18
CA ASP A 14 -14.83 -12.39 -6.01
C ASP A 14 -15.12 -10.90 -5.83
N ALA A 15 -14.11 -10.10 -5.47
CA ALA A 15 -14.21 -8.65 -5.35
C ALA A 15 -12.82 -7.99 -5.40
N VAL A 16 -12.75 -6.72 -5.79
CA VAL A 16 -11.51 -5.91 -5.70
C VAL A 16 -11.77 -4.67 -4.87
N ILE A 17 -10.85 -4.39 -3.94
CA ILE A 17 -10.83 -3.17 -3.14
C ILE A 17 -9.59 -2.37 -3.52
N PHE A 18 -9.79 -1.16 -4.05
CA PHE A 18 -8.74 -0.22 -4.35
C PHE A 18 -8.65 0.82 -3.23
N VAL A 19 -7.49 0.94 -2.59
CA VAL A 19 -7.24 1.90 -1.51
C VAL A 19 -6.23 2.95 -1.95
N PHE A 20 -6.61 4.23 -1.98
CA PHE A 20 -5.72 5.36 -2.29
C PHE A 20 -5.70 6.36 -1.14
N SER A 21 -4.64 7.15 -1.06
CA SER A 21 -4.57 8.27 -0.12
C SER A 21 -5.18 9.54 -0.73
N LEU A 22 -6.06 10.19 0.02
CA LEU A 22 -6.65 11.49 -0.33
C LEU A 22 -5.59 12.61 -0.39
N GLU A 23 -4.43 12.38 0.21
CA GLU A 23 -3.31 13.33 0.27
C GLU A 23 -2.26 13.08 -0.82
N ASN A 24 -2.39 11.99 -1.60
CA ASN A 24 -1.40 11.62 -2.61
C ASN A 24 -2.04 11.23 -3.95
N GLU A 25 -2.07 12.17 -4.88
CA GLU A 25 -2.61 11.99 -6.24
C GLU A 25 -1.97 10.81 -7.00
N SER A 26 -0.68 10.54 -6.78
CA SER A 26 0.01 9.43 -7.45
C SER A 26 -0.57 8.06 -7.07
N SER A 27 -1.11 7.93 -5.85
CA SER A 27 -1.78 6.71 -5.40
C SER A 27 -3.09 6.45 -6.14
N PHE A 28 -3.85 7.51 -6.44
CA PHE A 28 -5.05 7.42 -7.27
C PHE A 28 -4.70 7.05 -8.73
N LYS A 29 -3.66 7.69 -9.30
CA LYS A 29 -3.17 7.36 -10.65
C LYS A 29 -2.73 5.90 -10.77
N ALA A 30 -2.07 5.36 -9.74
CA ALA A 30 -1.66 3.96 -9.71
C ALA A 30 -2.88 3.03 -9.74
N ILE A 31 -3.91 3.29 -8.92
CA ILE A 31 -5.16 2.53 -8.91
C ILE A 31 -5.86 2.56 -10.25
N TYR A 32 -5.95 3.72 -10.89
CA TYR A 32 -6.56 3.84 -12.21
C TYR A 32 -5.84 2.98 -13.27
N ASN A 33 -4.50 2.93 -13.22
CA ASN A 33 -3.71 2.07 -14.09
C ASN A 33 -3.96 0.58 -13.81
N TYR A 34 -4.06 0.19 -12.53
CA TYR A 34 -4.39 -1.21 -12.16
C TYR A 34 -5.80 -1.61 -12.60
N TYR A 35 -6.79 -0.73 -12.43
CA TYR A 35 -8.15 -0.93 -12.93
C TYR A 35 -8.14 -1.17 -14.45
N THR A 36 -7.44 -0.32 -15.19
CA THR A 36 -7.36 -0.42 -16.66
C THR A 36 -6.70 -1.73 -17.10
N GLN A 37 -5.61 -2.14 -16.46
CA GLN A 37 -4.96 -3.41 -16.76
C GLN A 37 -5.88 -4.60 -16.45
N MET A 38 -6.59 -4.59 -15.32
CA MET A 38 -7.52 -5.65 -14.93
C MET A 38 -8.70 -5.76 -15.91
N ALA A 39 -9.24 -4.64 -16.38
CA ALA A 39 -10.35 -4.61 -17.33
C ALA A 39 -10.03 -5.31 -18.67
N HIS A 40 -8.76 -5.47 -19.03
CA HIS A 40 -8.34 -6.24 -20.21
C HIS A 40 -8.48 -7.76 -20.02
N PHE A 41 -8.46 -8.25 -18.77
CA PHE A 41 -8.49 -9.69 -18.46
C PHE A 41 -9.82 -10.14 -17.88
N ARG A 42 -10.65 -9.22 -17.36
CA ARG A 42 -12.00 -9.52 -16.90
C ARG A 42 -12.93 -8.32 -17.10
N ASN A 43 -14.18 -8.60 -17.45
CA ASN A 43 -15.24 -7.61 -17.48
C ASN A 43 -15.44 -7.02 -16.07
N SER A 44 -15.22 -5.72 -15.92
CA SER A 44 -15.37 -5.03 -14.64
C SER A 44 -16.82 -4.96 -14.14
N ALA A 45 -17.80 -5.17 -15.02
CA ALA A 45 -19.22 -5.25 -14.63
C ALA A 45 -19.57 -6.57 -13.91
N GLU A 46 -18.71 -7.59 -14.01
CA GLU A 46 -18.92 -8.92 -13.42
C GLU A 46 -18.19 -9.11 -12.09
N ILE A 47 -17.55 -8.06 -11.57
CA ILE A 47 -16.85 -8.07 -10.29
C ILE A 47 -17.20 -6.84 -9.46
N PRO A 48 -17.61 -6.99 -8.20
CA PRO A 48 -17.72 -5.88 -7.27
C PRO A 48 -16.38 -5.13 -7.15
N LEU A 49 -16.42 -3.83 -7.41
CA LEU A 49 -15.28 -2.92 -7.26
C LEU A 49 -15.59 -1.88 -6.18
N ILE A 50 -14.73 -1.81 -5.17
CA ILE A 50 -14.86 -0.84 -4.07
C ILE A 50 -13.65 0.08 -4.12
N LEU A 51 -13.90 1.39 -4.11
CA LEU A 51 -12.87 2.40 -4.04
C LEU A 51 -12.89 3.05 -2.65
N VAL A 52 -11.75 3.03 -1.97
CA VAL A 52 -11.58 3.54 -0.60
C VAL A 52 -10.51 4.64 -0.61
N GLY A 53 -10.90 5.86 -0.24
CA GLY A 53 -9.96 6.95 0.01
C GLY A 53 -9.61 7.01 1.50
N THR A 54 -8.33 6.98 1.84
CA THR A 54 -7.83 7.08 3.22
C THR A 54 -7.19 8.44 3.48
N GLN A 55 -7.44 9.02 4.66
CA GLN A 55 -6.71 10.20 5.15
C GLN A 55 -5.49 9.71 5.92
N GLY A 56 -4.30 10.04 5.44
CA GLY A 56 -3.04 9.45 5.89
C GLY A 56 -2.81 8.04 5.34
N THR A 57 -1.68 7.83 4.68
CA THR A 57 -0.97 6.57 4.97
C THR A 57 -0.61 6.66 6.44
N ALA A 58 -0.69 5.59 7.22
CA ALA A 58 0.22 5.56 8.37
C ALA A 58 1.61 5.79 7.76
N SER A 59 2.16 7.00 7.91
CA SER A 59 3.57 7.26 7.77
C SER A 59 4.15 6.27 8.76
N PHE A 60 4.54 5.09 8.29
CA PHE A 60 5.13 4.08 9.15
C PHE A 60 6.37 4.77 9.66
N GLY A 61 6.26 5.26 10.90
CA GLY A 61 7.03 6.40 11.32
C GLY A 61 8.49 6.08 11.10
N SER A 62 9.12 6.85 10.23
CA SER A 62 10.50 7.30 10.39
C SER A 62 10.62 8.17 11.67
N ASP A 63 9.92 7.81 12.75
CA ASP A 63 9.90 8.43 14.08
C ASP A 63 10.46 7.43 15.10
N GLY A 64 11.50 6.70 14.69
CA GLY A 64 12.39 5.95 15.58
C GLY A 64 13.71 6.68 15.87
N GLN A 65 13.93 7.91 15.37
CA GLN A 65 15.24 8.54 15.45
C GLN A 65 15.23 10.06 15.68
N ARG A 66 14.76 10.50 16.85
CA ARG A 66 15.27 11.70 17.54
C ARG A 66 15.47 11.33 19.02
N LYS A 67 16.63 10.78 19.36
CA LYS A 67 17.72 11.48 20.07
C LYS A 67 17.25 12.18 21.34
N HIS A 68 17.22 11.45 22.46
CA HIS A 68 17.40 12.04 23.77
C HIS A 68 18.92 12.14 24.03
N THR A 69 19.54 13.25 23.63
CA THR A 69 20.89 13.60 24.09
C THR A 69 20.75 14.43 25.35
N SER A 70 21.22 13.95 26.49
CA SER A 70 21.65 14.79 27.62
C SER A 70 22.57 13.98 28.53
N ARG A 71 23.85 14.02 28.18
CA ARG A 71 25.01 14.15 29.07
C ARG A 71 24.78 13.74 30.55
N LEU A 72 25.33 12.60 30.92
CA LEU A 72 26.07 12.45 32.18
C LEU A 72 27.45 11.91 31.84
N GLU A 73 28.29 12.83 31.38
CA GLU A 73 29.72 12.77 31.69
C GLU A 73 29.83 12.99 33.19
N GLU A 74 30.26 11.97 33.94
CA GLU A 74 31.19 12.05 35.07
C GLU A 74 31.59 10.60 35.46
N GLN A 75 32.66 10.09 34.85
CA GLN A 75 33.54 9.18 35.57
C GLN A 75 34.76 10.00 36.01
N PRO A 76 35.12 9.94 37.29
CA PRO A 76 36.51 10.00 37.67
C PRO A 76 36.92 8.74 38.45
N THR A 77 37.80 7.97 37.80
CA THR A 77 39.05 7.39 38.33
C THR A 77 39.10 6.86 39.78
N SER A 78 39.25 5.53 39.86
CA SER A 78 40.04 4.73 40.83
C SER A 78 39.96 5.04 42.33
N TRP A 79 39.52 4.04 43.09
CA TRP A 79 40.43 3.19 43.89
C TRP A 79 40.17 1.72 43.56
#